data_AF-A0A6G6K487-F1
#
_entry.id   AF-A0A6G6K487-F1
#
_cell.length_a   1.000
_cell.length_b   1.000
_cell.length_c   1.000
_cell.angle_alpha   90.00
_cell.angle_beta   90.00
_cell.angle_gamma   90.00
#
_symmetry.space_group_name_H-M   'P 1'
#
loop_
_entity.id
_entity.type
_entity.pdbx_description
1 polymer ?
#
loop_
_entity_poly.entity_id
_entity_poly.type
_entity_poly.pdbx_seq_one_letter_code
_entity_poly.pdbx_strand_id
1 'polypeptide(L)'
;MKRLQMSLVCMLWLLLVNCKEQPPTTGREEFFIEAGERKALEGTALAGDMVSSERLYKYYLYCVYEQDKALYWLKIAEKNGSEDARSCLRHMP
;
A
#
# COMPACT_ATOMS: atom_id res chain seq x y z
N MET A 1 11.93 49.31 -8.32
CA MET A 1 11.29 48.26 -7.49
C MET A 1 10.11 47.69 -8.27
N LYS A 2 10.23 46.47 -8.80
CA LYS A 2 9.18 45.80 -9.58
C LYS A 2 8.10 45.32 -8.61
N ARG A 3 6.91 45.94 -8.61
CA ARG A 3 5.79 45.49 -7.79
C ARG A 3 5.14 44.29 -8.48
N LEU A 4 5.12 43.16 -7.76
CA LEU A 4 4.44 41.91 -8.08
C LEU A 4 3.05 42.19 -8.65
N GLN A 5 2.87 41.97 -9.95
CA GLN A 5 1.55 41.71 -10.51
C GLN A 5 1.33 40.21 -10.45
N MET A 6 0.96 39.73 -9.26
CA MET A 6 0.55 38.35 -9.04
C MET A 6 -0.77 38.17 -9.80
N SER A 7 -0.68 37.61 -11.01
CA SER A 7 -1.81 37.42 -11.92
C SER A 7 -2.95 36.70 -11.21
N LEU A 8 -4.18 37.20 -11.34
CA LEU A 8 -5.42 36.58 -10.84
C LEU A 8 -5.56 35.09 -11.24
N VAL A 9 -4.85 34.65 -12.28
CA VAL A 9 -4.73 33.25 -12.71
C VAL A 9 -4.11 32.35 -11.63
N CYS A 10 -3.16 32.85 -10.84
CA CYS A 10 -2.51 32.09 -9.76
C CYS A 10 -3.44 31.85 -8.56
N MET A 11 -4.32 32.82 -8.26
CA MET A 11 -5.33 32.67 -7.20
C MET A 11 -6.49 31.76 -7.64
N LEU A 12 -6.81 31.72 -8.94
CA LEU A 12 -7.82 30.81 -9.48
C LEU A 12 -7.35 29.34 -9.48
N TRP A 13 -6.05 29.10 -9.64
CA TRP A 13 -5.46 27.77 -9.52
C TRP A 13 -5.50 27.23 -8.08
N LEU A 14 -5.29 28.09 -7.08
CA LEU A 14 -5.43 27.72 -5.67
C LEU A 14 -6.88 27.41 -5.26
N LEU A 15 -7.87 28.00 -5.93
CA LEU A 15 -9.29 27.69 -5.72
C LEU A 15 -9.75 26.40 -6.42
N LEU A 16 -8.99 25.89 -7.40
CA LEU A 16 -9.26 24.63 -8.10
C LEU A 16 -8.53 23.43 -7.50
N VAL A 17 -7.53 23.66 -6.64
CA VAL A 17 -7.04 22.62 -5.72
C VAL A 17 -8.08 22.47 -4.61
N ASN A 18 -9.23 21.93 -4.99
CA ASN A 18 -10.14 21.26 -4.08
C ASN A 18 -9.37 20.02 -3.61
N CYS A 19 -8.55 20.18 -2.56
CA CYS A 19 -8.08 19.07 -1.74
C CYS A 19 -9.34 18.41 -1.17
N LYS A 20 -9.99 17.55 -1.96
CA LYS A 20 -10.97 16.63 -1.43
C LYS A 20 -10.20 15.79 -0.43
N GLU A 21 -10.38 16.09 0.86
CA GLU A 21 -10.08 15.16 1.92
C GLU A 21 -10.77 13.85 1.52
N GLN A 22 -9.97 12.87 1.09
CA GLN A 22 -10.50 11.54 0.90
C GLN A 22 -10.95 11.06 2.28
N PRO A 23 -12.13 10.45 2.40
CA PRO A 23 -12.56 9.89 3.67
C PRO A 23 -11.46 8.96 4.19
N PRO A 24 -11.25 8.88 5.52
CA PRO A 24 -10.25 7.98 6.06
C PRO A 24 -10.56 6.55 5.61
N THR A 25 -9.73 6.01 4.72
CA THR A 25 -9.86 4.63 4.27
C THR A 25 -9.30 3.72 5.37
N THR A 26 -10.11 2.78 5.84
CA THR A 26 -9.63 1.77 6.76
C THR A 26 -8.71 0.79 6.03
N GLY A 27 -7.76 0.16 6.75
CA GLY A 27 -6.92 -0.88 6.14
C GLY A 27 -7.73 -2.05 5.58
N ARG A 28 -8.94 -2.30 6.12
CA ARG A 28 -9.88 -3.26 5.54
C ARG A 28 -10.42 -2.80 4.19
N GLU A 29 -10.79 -1.55 4.02
CA GLU A 29 -11.30 -1.04 2.73
C GLU A 29 -10.20 -1.00 1.65
N GLU A 30 -8.96 -0.73 2.04
CA GLU A 30 -7.84 -0.64 1.09
C GLU A 30 -7.27 -2.01 0.69
N PHE A 31 -7.12 -2.93 1.64
CA PHE A 31 -6.37 -4.17 1.44
C PHE A 31 -7.22 -5.44 1.40
N PHE A 32 -8.54 -5.33 1.39
CA PHE A 32 -9.40 -6.51 1.32
C PHE A 32 -9.15 -7.32 0.05
N ILE A 33 -9.13 -8.64 0.21
CA ILE A 33 -8.96 -9.59 -0.88
C ILE A 33 -10.11 -10.59 -0.79
N GLU A 34 -10.83 -10.74 -1.91
CA GLU A 34 -11.88 -11.74 -2.06
C GLU A 34 -11.31 -13.16 -2.04
N ALA A 35 -12.07 -14.14 -1.56
CA ALA A 35 -11.55 -15.50 -1.36
C ALA A 35 -11.01 -16.15 -2.65
N GLY A 36 -11.64 -15.88 -3.80
CA GLY A 36 -11.17 -16.38 -5.11
C GLY A 36 -9.86 -15.74 -5.55
N GLU A 37 -9.73 -14.43 -5.38
CA GLU A 37 -8.51 -13.69 -5.69
C GLU A 37 -7.35 -14.09 -4.76
N ARG A 38 -7.65 -14.29 -3.46
CA ARG A 38 -6.66 -14.73 -2.48
C ARG A 38 -5.97 -16.02 -2.90
N LYS A 39 -6.74 -17.01 -3.35
CA LYS A 39 -6.18 -18.30 -3.80
C LYS A 39 -5.27 -18.14 -5.03
N ALA A 40 -5.61 -17.23 -5.94
CA ALA A 40 -4.75 -16.94 -7.10
C ALA A 40 -3.43 -16.30 -6.67
N LEU A 41 -3.51 -15.31 -5.75
CA LEU A 41 -2.34 -14.63 -5.19
C LEU A 41 -1.44 -15.59 -4.40
N GLU A 42 -2.01 -16.53 -3.65
CA GLU A 42 -1.24 -17.56 -2.94
C GLU A 42 -0.42 -18.40 -3.93
N GLY A 43 -1.01 -18.80 -5.07
CA GLY A 43 -0.33 -19.56 -6.11
C GLY A 43 0.82 -18.78 -6.76
N THR A 44 0.59 -17.52 -7.15
CA THR A 44 1.62 -16.68 -7.78
C THR A 44 2.73 -16.30 -6.82
N ALA A 45 2.39 -16.01 -5.56
CA ALA A 45 3.36 -15.74 -4.50
C ALA A 45 4.32 -16.92 -4.29
N LEU A 46 3.76 -18.13 -4.20
CA LEU A 46 4.55 -19.37 -4.08
C LEU A 46 5.36 -19.68 -5.34
N ALA A 47 4.95 -19.19 -6.50
CA ALA A 47 5.70 -19.30 -7.75
C ALA A 47 6.83 -18.25 -7.90
N GLY A 48 7.00 -17.36 -6.92
CA GLY A 48 8.08 -16.37 -6.92
C GLY A 48 7.63 -14.91 -7.06
N ASP A 49 6.33 -14.63 -7.18
CA ASP A 49 5.85 -13.27 -7.33
C ASP A 49 5.86 -12.52 -5.99
N MET A 50 6.82 -11.60 -5.84
CA MET A 50 6.95 -10.80 -4.62
C MET A 50 5.76 -9.86 -4.41
N VAL A 51 5.14 -9.35 -5.48
CA VAL A 51 4.01 -8.41 -5.38
C VAL A 51 2.78 -9.09 -4.79
N SER A 52 2.46 -10.31 -5.25
CA SER A 52 1.39 -11.12 -4.67
C SER A 52 1.65 -11.42 -3.20
N SER A 53 2.90 -11.70 -2.85
CA SER A 53 3.31 -11.96 -1.46
C SER A 53 3.13 -10.72 -0.57
N GLU A 54 3.51 -9.54 -1.03
CA GLU A 54 3.28 -8.28 -0.31
C GLU A 54 1.79 -7.95 -0.14
N ARG A 55 0.98 -8.23 -1.17
CA ARG A 55 -0.46 -8.02 -1.11
C ARG A 55 -1.12 -8.92 -0.08
N LEU A 56 -0.72 -10.19 -0.02
CA LEU A 56 -1.15 -11.14 1.02
C LEU A 56 -0.69 -10.69 2.41
N TYR A 57 0.54 -10.20 2.55
CA TYR A 57 1.04 -9.62 3.80
C TYR A 57 0.12 -8.49 4.30
N LYS A 58 -0.18 -7.50 3.46
CA LYS A 58 -1.05 -6.37 3.82
C LYS A 58 -2.47 -6.82 4.17
N TYR A 59 -3.02 -7.77 3.44
CA TYR A 59 -4.34 -8.35 3.75
C TYR A 59 -4.38 -9.01 5.14
N TYR A 60 -3.42 -9.88 5.44
CA TYR A 60 -3.40 -10.55 6.74
C TYR A 60 -3.08 -9.59 7.88
N LEU A 61 -2.28 -8.55 7.64
CA LEU A 61 -1.94 -7.55 8.64
C LEU A 61 -3.11 -6.60 8.93
N TYR A 62 -3.78 -6.08 7.90
CA TYR A 62 -4.75 -4.97 8.03
C TYR A 62 -6.22 -5.37 7.94
N CYS A 63 -6.55 -6.54 7.37
CA CYS A 63 -7.95 -6.97 7.22
C CYS A 63 -8.32 -8.08 8.21
N VAL A 64 -7.44 -9.07 8.36
CA VAL A 64 -7.66 -10.29 9.16
C VAL A 64 -7.01 -10.19 10.54
N TYR A 65 -5.95 -9.39 10.68
CA TYR A 65 -5.16 -9.23 11.89
C TYR A 65 -4.48 -10.53 12.37
N GLU A 66 -4.01 -11.35 11.42
CA GLU A 66 -3.26 -12.59 11.68
C GLU A 66 -1.76 -12.36 11.46
N GLN A 67 -1.05 -11.98 12.53
CA GLN A 67 0.37 -11.60 12.48
C GLN A 67 1.28 -12.70 11.92
N ASP A 68 1.06 -13.96 12.31
CA ASP A 68 1.90 -15.07 11.85
C ASP A 68 1.79 -15.28 10.33
N LYS A 69 0.57 -15.16 9.78
CA LYS A 69 0.35 -15.26 8.33
C LYS A 69 0.90 -14.04 7.61
N ALA A 70 0.73 -12.84 8.16
CA ALA A 70 1.34 -11.65 7.62
C ALA A 70 2.87 -11.80 7.53
N LEU A 71 3.52 -12.24 8.61
CA LEU A 71 4.96 -12.46 8.65
C LEU A 71 5.42 -13.54 7.68
N TYR A 72 4.66 -14.62 7.53
CA TYR A 72 4.92 -15.67 6.55
C TYR A 72 4.99 -15.11 5.12
N TRP A 73 3.99 -14.34 4.70
CA TRP A 73 3.96 -13.76 3.36
C TRP A 73 5.02 -12.67 3.16
N LEU A 74 5.33 -11.90 4.21
CA LEU A 74 6.42 -10.93 4.19
C LEU A 74 7.79 -11.60 3.96
N LYS A 75 8.04 -12.74 4.61
CA LYS A 75 9.26 -13.54 4.39
C LYS A 75 9.34 -14.12 2.98
N ILE A 76 8.22 -14.53 2.40
CA ILE A 76 8.19 -14.98 0.99
C ILE A 76 8.51 -13.81 0.05
N ALA A 77 7.93 -12.64 0.28
CA ALA A 77 8.23 -11.44 -0.51
C ALA A 77 9.73 -11.10 -0.47
N GLU A 78 10.34 -11.11 0.71
CA GLU A 78 11.77 -10.84 0.90
C GLU A 78 12.65 -11.88 0.20
N LYS A 79 12.34 -13.18 0.37
CA LYS A 79 13.02 -14.27 -0.33
C LYS A 79 12.97 -14.13 -1.85
N ASN A 80 11.87 -13.61 -2.37
CA ASN A 80 11.65 -13.38 -3.81
C ASN A 80 12.20 -12.02 -4.30
N GLY A 81 12.92 -11.28 -3.45
CA GLY A 81 13.66 -10.08 -3.86
C GLY A 81 13.05 -8.75 -3.43
N SER A 82 11.89 -8.74 -2.75
CA SER A 82 11.28 -7.48 -2.29
C SER A 82 12.19 -6.75 -1.29
N GLU A 83 12.60 -5.53 -1.66
CA GLU A 83 13.38 -4.66 -0.80
C GLU A 83 12.55 -4.06 0.33
N ASP A 84 11.28 -3.77 0.06
CA ASP A 84 10.32 -3.27 1.03
C ASP A 84 10.11 -4.30 2.13
N ALA A 85 9.89 -5.58 1.75
CA ALA A 85 9.74 -6.67 2.70
C ALA A 85 10.99 -6.85 3.58
N ARG A 86 12.17 -6.80 2.96
CA ARG A 86 13.45 -6.83 3.68
C ARG A 86 13.59 -5.67 4.66
N SER A 87 13.17 -4.48 4.25
CA SER A 87 13.19 -3.30 5.11
C SER A 87 12.22 -3.45 6.28
N CYS A 88 10.98 -3.90 6.03
CA CYS A 88 9.99 -4.15 7.08
C CYS A 88 10.48 -5.19 8.10
N LEU A 89 11.06 -6.31 7.64
CA LEU A 89 11.57 -7.36 8.52
C LEU A 89 12.69 -6.88 9.44
N ARG A 90 13.54 -5.94 9.00
CA ARG A 90 14.59 -5.35 9.86
C ARG A 90 14.05 -4.54 11.03
N HIS A 91 12.82 -4.05 10.93
CA HIS A 91 12.19 -3.19 11.95
C HIS A 91 11.08 -3.92 12.71
N MET A 92 10.81 -5.20 12.38
CA MET A 92 9.92 -6.06 13.15
C MET A 92 10.73 -6.80 14.23
N PRO A 93 10.34 -6.70 15.52
CA PRO A 93 11.00 -7.39 16.62
C PRO A 93 10.77 -8.91 16.62
#